data_AF-A0A522BNF0-F1
#
_entry.id   AF-A0A522BNF0-F1
#
_cell.length_a   1.000
_cell.length_b   1.000
_cell.length_c   1.000
_cell.angle_alpha   90.00
_cell.angle_beta   90.00
_cell.angle_gamma   90.00
#
_symmetry.space_group_name_H-M   'P 1'
#
loop_
_entity.id
_entity.type
_entity.pdbx_description
1 polymer ?
#
loop_
_entity_poly.entity_id
_entity_poly.type
_entity_poly.pdbx_seq_one_letter_code
_entity_poly.pdbx_strand_id
1 'polypeptide(L)'
;MPNHAEIKQFFFGASREACRKSGAEAAASAFYQKGDWRYTDDCHTIGKRVLGQILIWWREQPVWGMHYRGWRKDDERVIPFLRQALLSAYEEEIWVGGRGPTHFTSDGLEYHNLPANLDFADFSGEETILDPRNEAVLLWHGYAGFSLI
;
A
#
# COMPACT_ATOMS: atom_id res chain seq x y z
N MET A 1 11.65 0.49 22.80
CA MET A 1 11.23 1.00 21.47
C MET A 1 11.64 -0.05 20.46
N PRO A 2 10.79 -0.35 19.46
CA PRO A 2 11.18 -1.26 18.40
C PRO A 2 12.29 -0.66 17.53
N ASN A 3 12.96 -1.47 16.72
CA ASN A 3 13.84 -1.01 15.65
C ASN A 3 13.16 -1.12 14.27
N HIS A 4 13.79 -0.58 13.22
CA HIS A 4 13.22 -0.58 11.86
C HIS A 4 12.96 -2.00 11.32
N ALA A 5 13.76 -3.00 11.67
CA ALA A 5 13.54 -4.38 11.21
C ALA A 5 12.26 -4.98 11.84
N GLU A 6 12.01 -4.72 13.12
CA GLU A 6 10.79 -5.17 13.80
C GLU A 6 9.54 -4.48 13.23
N ILE A 7 9.61 -3.17 12.98
CA ILE A 7 8.51 -2.43 12.34
C ILE A 7 8.24 -2.99 10.94
N LYS A 8 9.28 -3.22 10.15
CA LYS A 8 9.16 -3.75 8.78
C LYS A 8 8.58 -5.16 8.74
N GLN A 9 8.99 -6.02 9.67
CA GLN A 9 8.40 -7.36 9.79
C GLN A 9 6.92 -7.30 10.20
N PHE A 10 6.58 -6.41 11.14
CA PHE A 10 5.18 -6.19 11.51
C PHE A 10 4.35 -5.62 10.36
N PHE A 11 4.91 -4.70 9.58
CA PHE A 11 4.30 -4.15 8.36
C PHE A 11 3.88 -5.28 7.41
N PHE A 12 4.79 -6.17 7.00
CA PHE A 12 4.43 -7.25 6.07
C PHE A 12 3.35 -8.17 6.62
N GLY A 13 3.45 -8.54 7.90
CA GLY A 13 2.42 -9.34 8.57
C GLY A 13 1.04 -8.68 8.54
N ALA A 14 0.98 -7.41 8.94
CA ALA A 14 -0.26 -6.65 9.01
C ALA A 14 -0.85 -6.35 7.63
N SER A 15 -0.04 -5.91 6.68
CA SER A 15 -0.48 -5.56 5.32
C SER A 15 -0.98 -6.78 4.56
N ARG A 16 -0.38 -7.96 4.74
CA ARG A 16 -0.89 -9.23 4.19
C ARG A 16 -2.28 -9.58 4.74
N GLU A 17 -2.47 -9.46 6.05
CA GLU A 17 -3.77 -9.71 6.69
C GLU A 17 -4.83 -8.70 6.26
N ALA A 18 -4.46 -7.41 6.19
CA ALA A 18 -5.33 -6.34 5.72
C ALA A 18 -5.74 -6.53 4.26
N CYS A 19 -4.79 -6.89 3.39
CA CYS A 19 -5.02 -7.14 1.97
C CYS A 19 -5.90 -8.37 1.73
N ARG A 20 -5.86 -9.39 2.60
CA ARG A 20 -6.75 -10.56 2.52
C ARG A 20 -8.18 -10.26 3.01
N LYS A 21 -8.33 -9.39 4.01
CA LYS A 21 -9.63 -9.12 4.66
C LYS A 21 -10.48 -8.04 4.00
N SER A 22 -9.90 -7.11 3.25
CA SER A 22 -10.65 -5.97 2.68
C SER A 22 -11.77 -6.46 1.74
N GLY A 23 -13.03 -6.10 1.97
CA GLY A 23 -14.11 -6.28 0.98
C GLY A 23 -14.02 -5.22 -0.12
N ALA A 24 -14.73 -5.38 -1.22
CA ALA A 24 -14.67 -4.51 -2.41
C ALA A 24 -15.26 -3.08 -2.24
N GLU A 25 -15.44 -2.56 -1.03
CA GLU A 25 -16.20 -1.32 -0.79
C GLU A 25 -15.33 -0.09 -0.46
N ALA A 26 -15.81 1.07 -0.95
CA ALA A 26 -15.07 2.31 -1.22
C ALA A 26 -14.70 3.20 -0.02
N ALA A 27 -14.59 2.63 1.18
CA ALA A 27 -13.99 3.26 2.36
C ALA A 27 -13.41 2.15 3.23
N ALA A 28 -12.37 1.50 2.72
CA ALA A 28 -11.76 0.35 3.38
C ALA A 28 -10.76 0.86 4.42
N SER A 29 -11.23 1.06 5.66
CA SER A 29 -10.31 1.10 6.80
C SER A 29 -9.98 -0.33 7.22
N ALA A 30 -8.70 -0.69 7.24
CA ALA A 30 -8.22 -1.96 7.78
C ALA A 30 -7.54 -1.75 9.13
N PHE A 31 -7.81 -2.66 10.06
CA PHE A 31 -7.21 -2.68 11.39
C PHE A 31 -6.58 -4.04 11.67
N TYR A 32 -5.37 -4.04 12.21
CA TYR A 32 -4.71 -5.25 12.67
C TYR A 32 -3.94 -4.98 13.97
N GLN A 33 -4.04 -5.89 14.93
CA GLN A 33 -3.37 -5.78 16.22
C GLN A 33 -2.73 -7.11 16.61
N LYS A 34 -1.48 -7.06 17.11
CA LYS A 34 -0.75 -8.21 17.62
C LYS A 34 0.10 -7.81 18.83
N GLY A 35 -0.39 -8.13 20.03
CA GLY A 35 0.25 -7.71 21.28
C GLY A 35 0.29 -6.19 21.38
N ASP A 36 1.48 -5.65 21.65
CA ASP A 36 1.75 -4.21 21.73
C ASP A 36 1.73 -3.50 20.35
N TRP A 37 1.67 -4.23 19.24
CA TRP A 37 1.65 -3.64 17.91
C TRP A 37 0.24 -3.37 17.39
N ARG A 38 0.01 -2.22 16.75
CA ARG A 38 -1.23 -1.87 16.04
C ARG A 38 -0.91 -1.30 14.65
N TYR A 39 -1.71 -1.70 13.67
CA TYR A 39 -1.70 -1.22 12.29
C TYR A 39 -3.07 -0.66 11.92
N THR A 40 -3.08 0.49 11.28
CA THR A 40 -4.27 1.06 10.63
C THR A 40 -3.95 1.40 9.19
N ASP A 41 -4.87 1.12 8.26
CA ASP A 41 -4.85 1.59 6.87
C ASP A 41 -6.20 2.22 6.59
N ASP A 42 -6.24 3.55 6.56
CA ASP A 42 -7.45 4.33 6.35
C ASP A 42 -7.46 4.83 4.91
N CYS A 43 -8.53 4.54 4.17
CA CYS A 43 -8.68 4.92 2.78
C CYS A 43 -10.00 5.65 2.54
N HIS A 44 -9.91 6.84 1.95
CA HIS A 44 -11.03 7.71 1.63
C HIS A 44 -11.07 7.97 0.13
N THR A 45 -12.26 7.81 -0.47
CA THR A 45 -12.48 8.06 -1.89
C THR A 45 -13.60 9.09 -2.09
N ILE A 46 -13.36 10.13 -2.89
CA ILE A 46 -14.39 11.08 -3.34
C ILE A 46 -14.35 11.16 -4.87
N GLY A 47 -15.37 10.59 -5.52
CA GLY A 47 -15.37 10.36 -6.96
C GLY A 47 -14.16 9.53 -7.37
N LYS A 48 -13.31 10.09 -8.23
CA LYS A 48 -12.08 9.42 -8.71
C LYS A 48 -10.86 9.66 -7.83
N ARG A 49 -10.93 10.55 -6.84
CA ARG A 49 -9.79 10.93 -5.98
C ARG A 49 -9.71 9.99 -4.79
N VAL A 50 -8.49 9.54 -4.50
CA VAL A 50 -8.18 8.65 -3.38
C VAL A 50 -7.16 9.33 -2.47
N LEU A 51 -7.37 9.22 -1.16
CA LEU A 51 -6.42 9.57 -0.12
C LEU A 51 -6.40 8.41 0.88
N GLY A 52 -5.21 7.95 1.25
CA GLY A 52 -5.11 7.01 2.34
C GLY A 52 -3.84 7.16 3.16
N GLN A 53 -3.85 6.49 4.30
CA GLN A 53 -2.81 6.56 5.31
C GLN A 53 -2.65 5.21 5.98
N ILE A 54 -1.40 4.78 6.12
CA ILE A 54 -1.02 3.62 6.92
C ILE A 54 -0.24 4.10 8.13
N LEU A 55 -0.62 3.66 9.34
CA LEU A 55 0.12 3.94 10.57
C LEU A 55 0.45 2.64 11.30
N ILE A 56 1.69 2.54 11.78
CA ILE A 56 2.12 1.50 12.70
C ILE A 56 2.41 2.12 14.05
N TRP A 57 1.83 1.50 15.07
CA TRP A 57 1.92 1.88 16.46
C TRP A 57 2.64 0.79 17.25
N TRP A 58 3.49 1.21 18.18
CA TRP A 58 4.00 0.37 19.25
C TRP A 58 3.47 0.92 20.57
N ARG A 59 2.64 0.13 21.23
CA ARG A 59 1.77 0.56 22.33
C ARG A 59 0.90 1.72 21.85
N GLU A 60 0.94 2.85 22.56
CA GLU A 60 0.17 4.06 22.21
C GLU A 60 0.98 5.10 21.42
N GLN A 61 2.16 4.74 20.92
CA GLN A 61 3.02 5.67 20.16
C GLN A 61 3.10 5.27 18.68
N PRO A 62 2.85 6.19 17.74
CA PRO A 62 3.10 5.92 16.33
C PRO A 62 4.62 5.88 16.09
N VAL A 63 5.10 4.83 15.44
CA VAL A 63 6.53 4.61 15.19
C VAL A 63 6.89 4.65 13.70
N TRP A 64 5.88 4.55 12.84
CA TRP A 64 6.06 4.59 11.39
C TRP A 64 4.74 4.95 10.70
N GLY A 65 4.82 5.65 9.57
CA GLY A 65 3.64 5.97 8.78
C GLY A 65 3.93 6.18 7.30
N MET A 66 2.91 5.91 6.49
CA MET A 66 2.86 6.20 5.06
C MET A 66 1.57 6.93 4.74
N HIS A 67 1.59 7.84 3.78
CA HIS A 67 0.41 8.37 3.13
C HIS A 67 0.50 8.13 1.63
N TYR A 68 -0.65 7.95 1.01
CA TYR A 68 -0.77 7.85 -0.44
C TYR A 68 -1.96 8.66 -0.91
N ARG A 69 -1.84 9.23 -2.12
CA ARG A 69 -2.92 9.96 -2.75
C ARG A 69 -2.89 9.76 -4.24
N GLY A 70 -4.03 9.93 -4.89
CA GLY A 70 -4.05 10.01 -6.33
C GLY A 70 -5.45 9.88 -6.88
N TRP A 71 -5.57 9.08 -7.91
CA TRP A 71 -6.83 8.87 -8.58
C TRP A 71 -6.93 7.49 -9.23
N ARG A 72 -8.17 7.01 -9.38
CA ARG A 72 -8.49 5.81 -10.14
C ARG A 72 -9.65 6.08 -11.09
N LYS A 73 -9.65 5.44 -12.26
CA LYS A 73 -10.81 5.36 -13.13
C LYS A 73 -11.80 4.33 -12.58
N ASP A 74 -13.07 4.49 -12.96
CA ASP A 74 -14.11 3.54 -12.63
C ASP A 74 -13.96 2.32 -13.54
N ASP A 75 -13.12 1.38 -13.11
CA ASP A 75 -12.88 0.10 -13.77
C ASP A 75 -12.80 -0.98 -12.68
N GLU A 76 -13.73 -1.92 -12.73
CA GLU A 76 -13.92 -2.95 -11.70
C GLU A 76 -12.69 -3.86 -11.54
N ARG A 77 -11.80 -3.91 -12.55
CA ARG A 77 -10.58 -4.73 -12.54
C ARG A 77 -9.47 -4.11 -11.70
N VAL A 78 -9.47 -2.79 -11.52
CA VAL A 78 -8.35 -2.04 -10.91
C VAL A 78 -8.09 -2.47 -9.48
N ILE A 79 -9.14 -2.62 -8.67
CA ILE A 79 -8.98 -2.93 -7.23
C ILE A 79 -8.57 -4.38 -6.98
N PRO A 80 -9.20 -5.38 -7.60
CA PRO A 80 -8.69 -6.75 -7.56
C PRO A 80 -7.25 -6.85 -8.04
N PHE A 81 -6.90 -6.19 -9.16
CA PHE A 81 -5.55 -6.24 -9.72
C PHE A 81 -4.51 -5.58 -8.81
N LEU A 82 -4.78 -4.38 -8.29
CA LEU A 82 -3.91 -3.70 -7.33
C LEU A 82 -3.63 -4.60 -6.12
N ARG A 83 -4.65 -5.30 -5.63
CA ARG A 83 -4.50 -6.20 -4.49
C ARG A 83 -3.60 -7.40 -4.79
N GLN A 84 -3.71 -7.98 -5.99
CA GLN A 84 -2.78 -9.03 -6.42
C GLN A 84 -1.32 -8.52 -6.41
N ALA A 85 -1.09 -7.32 -6.96
CA ALA A 85 0.24 -6.72 -6.99
C ALA A 85 0.79 -6.38 -5.59
N LEU A 86 -0.03 -5.83 -4.69
CA LEU A 86 0.38 -5.55 -3.31
C LEU A 86 0.64 -6.85 -2.54
N LEU A 87 -0.24 -7.83 -2.68
CA LEU A 87 -0.15 -9.09 -1.95
C LEU A 87 1.09 -9.90 -2.35
N SER A 88 1.49 -9.90 -3.63
CA SER A 88 2.71 -10.59 -4.07
C SER A 88 3.96 -10.03 -3.38
N ALA A 89 4.09 -8.71 -3.27
CA ALA A 89 5.18 -8.08 -2.52
C ALA A 89 5.12 -8.42 -1.02
N TYR A 90 3.94 -8.43 -0.42
CA TYR A 90 3.79 -8.72 1.02
C TYR A 90 4.03 -10.19 1.37
N GLU A 91 3.69 -11.12 0.48
CA GLU A 91 3.92 -12.55 0.67
C GLU A 91 5.38 -12.93 0.51
N GLU A 92 6.09 -12.25 -0.40
CA GLU A 92 7.54 -12.41 -0.61
C GLU A 92 8.39 -11.53 0.33
N GLU A 93 7.74 -10.71 1.18
CA GLU A 93 8.39 -9.75 2.09
C GLU A 93 9.36 -8.80 1.37
N ILE A 94 9.01 -8.42 0.14
CA ILE A 94 9.81 -7.51 -0.71
C ILE A 94 9.45 -6.06 -0.39
N TRP A 95 10.46 -5.27 -0.09
CA TRP A 95 10.29 -3.86 0.21
C TRP A 95 10.53 -2.98 -1.01
N VAL A 96 9.46 -2.42 -1.55
CA VAL A 96 9.50 -1.39 -2.61
C VAL A 96 8.69 -0.17 -2.17
N GLY A 97 9.14 0.49 -1.10
CA GLY A 97 8.44 1.66 -0.53
C GLY A 97 7.09 1.33 0.11
N GLY A 98 6.91 0.10 0.59
CA GLY A 98 5.65 -0.34 1.22
C GLY A 98 4.48 -0.55 0.26
N ARG A 99 4.77 -0.65 -1.05
CA ARG A 99 3.79 -0.95 -2.11
C ARG A 99 4.14 -2.29 -2.80
N GLY A 100 3.58 -2.53 -3.98
CA GLY A 100 3.80 -3.75 -4.78
C GLY A 100 5.19 -3.82 -5.40
N PRO A 101 5.52 -4.90 -6.14
CA PRO A 101 6.82 -5.04 -6.81
C PRO A 101 7.01 -3.95 -7.87
N THR A 102 8.24 -3.73 -8.34
CA THR A 102 8.52 -2.70 -9.37
C THR A 102 7.68 -2.90 -10.64
N HIS A 103 7.36 -4.15 -10.97
CA HIS A 103 6.50 -4.52 -12.08
C HIS A 103 5.66 -5.75 -11.74
N PHE A 104 4.38 -5.75 -12.12
CA PHE A 104 3.49 -6.91 -11.98
C PHE A 104 2.45 -6.95 -13.11
N THR A 105 2.16 -8.13 -13.63
CA THR A 105 1.21 -8.32 -14.74
C THR A 105 0.25 -9.46 -14.44
N SER A 106 -1.03 -9.23 -14.67
CA SER A 106 -2.11 -10.22 -14.48
C SER A 106 -3.36 -9.73 -15.18
N ASP A 107 -4.18 -10.65 -15.70
CA ASP A 107 -5.50 -10.36 -16.29
C ASP A 107 -5.50 -9.25 -17.36
N GLY A 108 -4.38 -9.09 -18.09
CA GLY A 108 -4.22 -8.08 -19.14
C GLY A 108 -4.03 -6.65 -18.64
N LEU A 109 -3.66 -6.46 -17.38
CA LEU A 109 -3.25 -5.18 -16.80
C LEU A 109 -1.77 -5.22 -16.39
N GLU A 110 -1.14 -4.04 -16.36
CA GLU A 110 0.23 -3.85 -15.89
C GLU A 110 0.25 -2.91 -14.69
N TYR A 111 0.99 -3.30 -13.65
CA TYR A 111 1.29 -2.49 -12.47
C TYR A 111 2.76 -2.07 -12.54
N HIS A 112 3.02 -0.80 -12.30
CA HIS A 112 4.37 -0.25 -12.24
C HIS A 112 4.53 0.52 -10.93
N ASN A 113 5.58 0.20 -10.17
CA ASN A 113 5.95 0.91 -8.95
C ASN A 113 7.33 1.55 -9.14
N LEU A 114 7.38 2.87 -9.02
CA LEU A 114 8.53 3.73 -9.29
C LEU A 114 8.93 4.43 -7.98
N PRO A 115 9.70 3.77 -7.11
CA PRO A 115 10.21 4.40 -5.89
C PRO A 115 11.23 5.49 -6.23
N ALA A 116 11.06 6.67 -5.65
CA ALA A 116 12.03 7.76 -5.68
C ALA A 116 13.07 7.62 -4.55
N ASN A 117 12.67 7.09 -3.39
CA ASN A 117 13.53 6.70 -2.29
C ASN A 117 13.02 5.38 -1.68
N LEU A 118 13.93 4.46 -1.35
CA LEU A 118 13.62 3.12 -0.82
C LEU A 118 14.03 2.92 0.64
N ASP A 119 14.64 3.92 1.28
CA ASP A 119 15.00 3.82 2.69
C ASP A 119 13.73 3.64 3.55
N PHE A 120 13.66 2.58 4.35
CA PHE A 120 12.51 2.33 5.21
C PHE A 120 12.24 3.47 6.19
N ALA A 121 13.29 4.21 6.57
CA ALA A 121 13.21 5.36 7.47
C ALA A 121 12.66 6.63 6.77
N ASP A 122 12.81 6.74 5.44
CA ASP A 122 12.33 7.83 4.61
C ASP A 122 12.22 7.35 3.15
N PHE A 123 11.00 7.15 2.67
CA PHE A 123 10.74 6.62 1.33
C PHE A 123 9.64 7.40 0.63
N SER A 124 9.67 7.34 -0.68
CA SER A 124 8.63 7.91 -1.53
C SER A 124 8.64 7.26 -2.90
N GLY A 125 7.57 7.46 -3.65
CA GLY A 125 7.45 6.97 -5.00
C GLY A 125 6.05 7.16 -5.56
N GLU A 126 5.82 6.51 -6.69
CA GLU A 126 4.51 6.45 -7.30
C GLU A 126 4.23 5.07 -7.88
N GLU A 127 2.95 4.71 -7.93
CA GLU A 127 2.48 3.49 -8.56
C GLU A 127 1.42 3.81 -9.60
N THR A 128 1.38 3.01 -10.66
CA THR A 128 0.38 3.11 -11.72
C THR A 128 -0.17 1.76 -12.11
N ILE A 129 -1.41 1.76 -12.63
CA ILE A 129 -1.98 0.62 -13.34
C ILE A 129 -2.35 1.07 -14.75
N LEU A 130 -1.95 0.27 -15.74
CA LEU A 130 -2.16 0.52 -17.16
C LEU A 130 -3.01 -0.61 -17.76
N ASP A 131 -3.89 -0.26 -18.69
CA ASP A 131 -4.47 -1.21 -19.65
C ASP A 131 -3.68 -1.09 -20.98
N PRO A 132 -2.77 -2.03 -21.28
CA PRO A 132 -1.92 -1.94 -22.47
C PRO A 132 -2.70 -2.03 -23.78
N ARG A 133 -3.95 -2.50 -23.77
CA ARG A 133 -4.77 -2.66 -25.00
C ARG A 133 -5.23 -1.32 -25.57
N ASN A 134 -5.35 -0.30 -24.73
CA ASN A 134 -5.79 1.03 -25.12
C ASN A 134 -4.88 2.14 -24.55
N GLU A 135 -3.70 1.77 -24.05
CA GLU A 135 -2.70 2.66 -23.45
C GLU A 135 -3.27 3.57 -22.34
N ALA A 136 -4.32 3.11 -21.65
CA ALA A 136 -4.99 3.91 -20.64
C ALA A 136 -4.37 3.70 -19.26
N VAL A 137 -3.90 4.78 -18.63
CA VAL A 137 -3.66 4.79 -17.18
C VAL A 137 -5.00 4.69 -16.47
N LEU A 138 -5.19 3.64 -15.68
CA LEU A 138 -6.39 3.36 -14.90
C LEU A 138 -6.26 3.81 -13.46
N LEU A 139 -5.04 3.83 -12.92
CA LEU A 139 -4.75 4.27 -11.56
C LEU A 139 -3.40 4.95 -11.51
N TRP A 140 -3.30 6.00 -10.70
CA TRP A 140 -2.04 6.59 -10.27
C TRP A 140 -2.14 6.93 -8.79
N HIS A 141 -1.13 6.55 -8.02
CA HIS A 141 -0.94 7.04 -6.66
C HIS A 141 0.50 7.52 -6.47
N GLY A 142 0.68 8.67 -5.84
CA GLY A 142 1.93 9.04 -5.19
C GLY A 142 1.89 8.65 -3.72
N TYR A 143 2.99 8.14 -3.19
CA TYR A 143 3.12 7.73 -1.80
C TYR A 143 4.43 8.24 -1.18
N ALA A 144 4.40 8.48 0.12
CA ALA A 144 5.59 8.78 0.92
C ALA A 144 5.36 8.40 2.37
N GLY A 145 6.45 8.10 3.06
CA GLY A 145 6.39 7.75 4.47
C GLY A 145 7.76 7.78 5.12
N PHE A 146 7.75 7.69 6.44
CA PHE A 146 8.95 7.80 7.25
C PHE A 146 8.77 7.10 8.59
N SER A 147 9.89 6.75 9.20
CA SER A 147 9.92 6.27 10.59
C SER A 147 9.97 7.46 11.54
N LEU A 148 9.24 7.36 12.66
CA LEU A 148 9.24 8.37 13.73
C LEU A 148 10.33 8.11 14.78
N ILE A 149 11.20 7.11 14.55
CA ILE A 149 12.23 6.65 15.49
C ILE A 149 13.59 6.42 14.83
#